data_AF-A0A2V9HHD0-F1
#
_entry.id   AF-A0A2V9HHD0-F1
#
_cell.length_a   1.000
_cell.length_b   1.000
_cell.length_c   1.000
_cell.angle_alpha   90.00
_cell.angle_beta   90.00
_cell.angle_gamma   90.00
#
_symmetry.space_group_name_H-M   'P 1'
#
loop_
_entity.id
_entity.type
_entity.pdbx_description
1 polymer ?
#
loop_
_entity_poly.entity_id
_entity_poly.type
_entity_poly.pdbx_seq_one_letter_code
_entity_poly.pdbx_strand_id
1 'polypeptide(L)'
;MKWRYILLCMVGVTAGLTFSAIAQERANSTASSSAEAPAPTQGMPAAPPSAMAKSAADGAENGAQRLEGEKRFRTNCGRCHQTPHKFPPRVMATAIRHMRVRAMITDEDMRLILRYMTQ
;
A
#
# COMPACT_ATOMS: atom_id res chain seq x y z
N MET A 1 -4.83 46.92 18.65
CA MET A 1 -6.05 46.07 18.61
C MET A 1 -6.06 45.00 17.51
N LYS A 2 -5.17 45.01 16.51
CA LYS A 2 -5.17 44.07 15.37
C LYS A 2 -4.61 42.66 15.67
N TRP A 3 -3.77 42.51 16.70
CA TRP A 3 -3.13 41.22 17.03
C TRP A 3 -4.06 40.20 17.67
N ARG A 4 -5.07 40.67 18.44
CA ARG A 4 -6.05 39.80 19.11
C ARG A 4 -7.01 39.14 18.11
N TYR A 5 -7.32 39.80 17.00
CA TYR A 5 -8.14 39.24 15.92
C TYR A 5 -7.40 38.16 15.11
N ILE A 6 -6.09 38.34 14.89
CA ILE A 6 -5.27 37.38 14.13
C ILE A 6 -5.11 36.05 14.89
N LEU A 7 -4.92 36.11 16.22
CA LEU A 7 -4.86 34.91 17.07
C LEU A 7 -6.19 34.16 17.13
N LEU A 8 -7.32 34.88 17.13
CA LEU A 8 -8.65 34.27 17.20
C LEU A 8 -9.03 33.56 15.89
N CYS A 9 -8.60 34.08 14.73
CA CYS A 9 -8.78 33.41 13.44
C CYS A 9 -8.00 32.09 13.32
N MET A 10 -6.78 32.03 13.86
CA MET A 10 -5.93 30.83 13.75
C MET A 10 -6.45 29.66 14.61
N VAL A 11 -7.02 29.94 15.79
CA VAL A 11 -7.59 28.90 16.66
C VAL A 11 -8.89 28.34 16.07
N GLY A 12 -9.74 29.17 15.46
CA GLY A 12 -11.01 28.73 14.86
C GLY A 12 -10.87 27.76 13.66
N VAL A 13 -9.81 27.90 12.86
CA VAL A 13 -9.60 27.06 11.66
C VAL A 13 -9.11 25.65 12.03
N THR A 14 -8.41 25.48 13.16
CA THR A 14 -7.89 24.16 13.58
C THR A 14 -8.97 23.24 14.18
N ALA A 15 -10.06 23.78 14.73
CA ALA A 15 -11.16 22.99 15.28
C ALA A 15 -12.13 22.44 14.23
N GLY A 16 -12.14 22.98 13.01
CA GLY A 16 -13.07 22.57 11.94
C GLY A 16 -12.63 21.34 11.12
N LEU A 17 -11.34 21.00 11.12
CA LEU A 17 -10.79 19.96 10.24
C LEU A 17 -10.66 18.58 10.89
N THR A 18 -10.86 18.46 12.20
CA THR A 18 -10.76 17.18 12.92
C THR A 18 -12.09 16.42 13.03
N PHE A 19 -13.23 17.03 12.69
CA PHE A 19 -14.56 16.41 12.83
C PHE A 19 -15.07 15.65 11.59
N SER A 20 -14.43 15.75 10.43
CA SER A 20 -14.91 15.08 9.20
C SER A 20 -14.41 13.63 9.02
N ALA A 21 -13.57 13.12 9.92
CA ALA A 21 -12.94 11.79 9.76
C ALA A 21 -13.70 10.62 10.42
N ILE A 22 -14.73 10.86 11.25
CA ILE A 22 -15.37 9.81 12.07
C ILE A 22 -16.65 9.25 11.42
N ALA A 23 -17.15 9.82 10.30
CA ALA A 23 -18.44 9.44 9.72
C ALA A 23 -18.40 8.40 8.58
N GLN A 24 -17.24 7.97 8.09
CA GLN A 24 -17.17 7.20 6.83
C GLN A 24 -17.27 5.67 6.99
N GLU A 25 -17.27 5.10 8.20
CA GLU A 25 -17.19 3.63 8.39
C GLU A 25 -18.52 2.85 8.32
N ARG A 26 -19.68 3.50 8.16
CA ARG A 26 -20.99 2.78 8.16
C ARG A 26 -21.52 2.39 6.78
N ALA A 27 -20.98 2.94 5.68
CA ALA A 27 -21.54 2.72 4.35
C ALA A 27 -21.00 1.48 3.60
N ASN A 28 -19.88 0.90 4.02
CA ASN A 28 -19.25 -0.23 3.31
C ASN A 28 -19.60 -1.62 3.89
N SER A 29 -20.29 -1.69 5.03
CA SER A 29 -20.47 -2.94 5.78
C SER A 29 -21.79 -3.68 5.52
N THR A 30 -22.65 -3.21 4.60
CA THR A 30 -23.98 -3.81 4.35
C THR A 30 -24.14 -4.53 3.02
N ALA A 31 -23.08 -4.67 2.21
CA ALA A 31 -23.16 -5.33 0.90
C ALA A 31 -22.70 -6.82 0.88
N SER A 32 -22.48 -7.48 2.02
CA SER A 32 -22.14 -8.90 2.04
C SER A 32 -22.63 -9.61 3.29
N SER A 33 -23.92 -9.93 3.30
CA SER A 33 -24.45 -11.05 4.07
C SER A 33 -25.78 -11.47 3.46
N SER A 34 -25.75 -12.54 2.69
CA SER A 34 -26.86 -13.48 2.58
C SER A 34 -26.25 -14.83 2.20
N ALA A 35 -26.12 -15.67 3.22
CA ALA A 35 -25.89 -17.09 3.06
C ALA A 35 -27.26 -17.77 2.89
N GLU A 36 -27.36 -18.67 1.92
CA GLU A 36 -28.41 -19.69 1.86
C GLU A 36 -27.76 -20.95 1.25
N ALA A 37 -27.95 -22.10 1.90
CA ALA A 37 -27.62 -23.46 1.46
C ALA A 37 -28.76 -24.38 1.97
N PRO A 38 -29.04 -25.61 1.46
CA PRO A 38 -28.05 -26.57 0.90
C PRO A 38 -28.48 -27.57 -0.23
N ALA A 39 -27.46 -28.19 -0.88
CA ALA A 39 -27.23 -29.60 -1.34
C ALA A 39 -28.27 -30.41 -2.19
N PRO A 40 -27.94 -31.61 -2.78
CA PRO A 40 -26.66 -32.33 -3.00
C PRO A 40 -26.40 -32.74 -4.49
N THR A 41 -25.25 -33.26 -4.92
CA THR A 41 -25.03 -34.72 -5.15
C THR A 41 -23.80 -35.01 -6.07
N GLN A 42 -23.01 -36.03 -5.68
CA GLN A 42 -22.13 -36.96 -6.45
C GLN A 42 -20.78 -36.53 -7.07
N GLY A 43 -19.73 -37.31 -6.72
CA GLY A 43 -18.69 -37.76 -7.65
C GLY A 43 -17.23 -37.56 -7.21
N MET A 44 -16.57 -38.64 -6.77
CA MET A 44 -15.11 -38.82 -6.55
C MET A 44 -14.21 -38.44 -7.77
N PRO A 45 -12.86 -38.39 -7.69
CA PRO A 45 -11.96 -38.91 -6.64
C PRO A 45 -10.96 -37.88 -6.05
N ALA A 46 -10.41 -38.24 -4.89
CA ALA A 46 -9.37 -37.50 -4.19
C ALA A 46 -8.07 -37.40 -5.00
N ALA A 47 -7.67 -36.17 -5.32
CA ALA A 47 -6.33 -35.78 -5.76
C ALA A 47 -5.76 -34.74 -4.78
N PRO A 48 -4.44 -34.68 -4.55
CA PRO A 48 -3.87 -34.02 -3.37
C PRO A 48 -4.03 -32.48 -3.42
N PRO A 49 -4.62 -31.83 -2.40
CA PRO A 49 -4.99 -30.41 -2.43
C PRO A 49 -3.84 -29.44 -2.04
N SER A 50 -2.59 -29.72 -2.43
CA SER A 50 -1.44 -28.98 -1.85
C SER A 50 -0.82 -27.91 -2.78
N ALA A 51 -0.88 -28.09 -4.10
CA ALA A 51 -0.14 -27.20 -5.02
C ALA A 51 -0.88 -25.89 -5.37
N MET A 52 -2.19 -25.96 -5.66
CA MET A 52 -2.97 -24.78 -6.12
C MET A 52 -3.26 -23.75 -5.02
N ALA A 53 -3.45 -24.20 -3.77
CA ALA A 53 -3.65 -23.30 -2.64
C ALA A 53 -2.40 -22.45 -2.35
N LYS A 54 -1.22 -23.01 -2.58
CA LYS A 54 0.07 -22.33 -2.39
C LYS A 54 0.28 -21.23 -3.44
N SER A 55 0.01 -21.52 -4.72
CA SER A 55 0.17 -20.52 -5.79
C SER A 55 -0.76 -19.30 -5.66
N ALA A 56 -1.98 -19.48 -5.13
CA ALA A 56 -2.90 -18.37 -4.89
C ALA A 56 -2.43 -17.48 -3.73
N ALA A 57 -1.92 -18.08 -2.65
CA ALA A 57 -1.30 -17.35 -1.54
C ALA A 57 -0.04 -16.60 -2.00
N ASP A 58 0.81 -17.25 -2.79
CA ASP A 58 2.05 -16.68 -3.36
C ASP A 58 1.76 -15.48 -4.29
N GLY A 59 0.65 -15.50 -5.02
CA GLY A 59 0.19 -14.37 -5.83
C GLY A 59 -0.29 -13.19 -4.98
N ALA A 60 -1.07 -13.46 -3.94
CA ALA A 60 -1.61 -12.42 -3.06
C ALA A 60 -0.50 -11.70 -2.27
N GLU A 61 0.47 -12.45 -1.73
CA GLU A 61 1.61 -11.87 -1.02
C GLU A 61 2.52 -11.03 -1.93
N ASN A 62 2.75 -11.46 -3.19
CA ASN A 62 3.55 -10.70 -4.13
C ASN A 62 2.83 -9.39 -4.52
N GLY A 63 1.50 -9.45 -4.69
CA GLY A 63 0.65 -8.27 -4.87
C GLY A 63 0.78 -7.28 -3.70
N ALA A 64 0.65 -7.77 -2.46
CA ALA A 64 0.78 -6.94 -1.26
C ALA A 64 2.17 -6.30 -1.14
N GLN A 65 3.25 -7.06 -1.40
CA GLN A 65 4.62 -6.54 -1.37
C GLN A 65 4.86 -5.49 -2.47
N ARG A 66 4.23 -5.64 -3.64
CA ARG A 66 4.31 -4.64 -4.72
C ARG A 66 3.63 -3.32 -4.33
N LEU A 67 2.44 -3.40 -3.71
CA LEU A 67 1.71 -2.23 -3.23
C LEU A 67 2.48 -1.50 -2.12
N GLU A 68 3.08 -2.23 -1.18
CA GLU A 68 3.92 -1.60 -0.17
C GLU A 68 5.17 -0.98 -0.80
N GLY A 69 5.78 -1.64 -1.78
CA GLY A 69 6.89 -1.09 -2.57
C GLY A 69 6.54 0.22 -3.26
N GLU A 70 5.36 0.31 -3.87
CA GLU A 70 4.86 1.56 -4.48
C GLU A 70 4.71 2.68 -3.43
N LYS A 71 4.15 2.35 -2.26
CA LYS A 71 4.03 3.30 -1.16
C LYS A 71 5.39 3.84 -0.72
N ARG A 72 6.37 2.94 -0.50
CA ARG A 72 7.75 3.34 -0.14
C ARG A 72 8.43 4.15 -1.24
N PHE A 73 8.18 3.81 -2.49
CA PHE A 73 8.68 4.56 -3.64
C PHE A 73 8.14 6.00 -3.64
N ARG A 74 6.83 6.20 -3.47
CA ARG A 74 6.23 7.53 -3.43
C ARG A 74 6.70 8.37 -2.24
N THR A 75 7.01 7.74 -1.11
CA THR A 75 7.51 8.45 0.08
C THR A 75 8.97 8.88 -0.06
N ASN A 76 9.82 8.06 -0.69
CA ASN A 76 11.27 8.26 -0.67
C ASN A 76 11.86 8.79 -1.99
N CYS A 77 11.22 8.51 -3.12
CA CYS A 77 11.69 8.87 -4.46
C CYS A 77 10.96 10.11 -5.00
N GLY A 78 11.49 10.73 -6.06
CA GLY A 78 10.87 11.90 -6.70
C GLY A 78 11.03 13.24 -5.94
N ARG A 79 11.48 13.22 -4.68
CA ARG A 79 11.60 14.41 -3.82
C ARG A 79 12.74 15.35 -4.23
N CYS A 80 13.85 14.79 -4.70
CA CYS A 80 15.07 15.55 -5.00
C CYS A 80 15.32 15.68 -6.51
N HIS A 81 14.84 14.74 -7.30
CA HIS A 81 14.94 14.74 -8.76
C HIS A 81 13.82 13.87 -9.33
N GLN A 82 13.57 14.00 -10.63
CA GLN A 82 12.68 13.09 -11.33
C GLN A 82 13.21 11.66 -11.25
N THR A 83 12.33 10.71 -10.96
CA THR A 83 12.72 9.29 -10.92
C THR A 83 13.20 8.88 -12.31
N PRO A 84 14.32 8.14 -12.42
CA PRO A 84 14.77 7.64 -13.70
C PRO A 84 13.72 6.76 -14.40
N HIS A 85 13.79 6.71 -15.73
CA HIS A 85 13.05 5.75 -16.54
C HIS A 85 13.45 4.31 -16.18
N LYS A 86 12.64 3.34 -16.63
CA LYS A 86 12.81 1.92 -16.27
C LYS A 86 14.19 1.42 -16.73
N PHE A 87 15.07 1.09 -15.79
CA PHE A 87 16.37 0.46 -16.04
C PHE A 87 16.27 -1.07 -15.96
N PRO A 88 17.23 -1.80 -16.56
CA PRO A 88 17.40 -3.22 -16.25
C PRO A 88 17.52 -3.45 -14.74
N PRO A 89 16.96 -4.54 -14.18
CA PRO A 89 16.88 -4.76 -12.74
C PRO A 89 18.22 -4.63 -11.99
N ARG A 90 19.32 -5.05 -12.62
CA ARG A 90 20.67 -4.94 -12.05
C ARG A 90 21.12 -3.49 -11.84
N VAL A 91 20.86 -2.64 -12.83
CA VAL A 91 21.21 -1.21 -12.77
C VAL A 91 20.32 -0.50 -11.75
N MET A 92 19.03 -0.84 -11.71
CA MET A 92 18.09 -0.30 -10.72
C MET A 92 18.53 -0.65 -9.29
N ALA A 93 18.97 -1.88 -9.04
CA ALA A 93 19.47 -2.30 -7.73
C ALA A 93 20.68 -1.47 -7.26
N THR A 94 21.62 -1.19 -8.16
CA THR A 94 22.79 -0.35 -7.86
C THR A 94 22.36 1.09 -7.55
N ALA A 95 21.45 1.66 -8.35
CA ALA A 95 20.95 3.01 -8.15
C ALA A 95 20.23 3.17 -6.79
N ILE A 96 19.30 2.26 -6.45
CA ILE A 96 18.58 2.30 -5.17
C ILE A 96 19.55 2.10 -4.00
N ARG A 97 20.54 1.20 -4.13
CA ARG A 97 21.56 1.00 -3.08
C ARG A 97 22.35 2.27 -2.81
N HIS A 98 22.73 3.02 -3.84
CA HIS A 98 23.38 4.33 -3.67
C HIS A 98 22.44 5.36 -3.04
N MET A 99 21.14 5.31 -3.36
CA MET A 99 20.13 6.21 -2.78
C MET A 99 19.79 5.90 -1.32
N ARG A 100 20.14 4.73 -0.77
CA ARG A 100 19.77 4.39 0.62
C ARG A 100 20.22 5.41 1.64
N VAL A 101 21.48 5.79 1.58
CA VAL A 101 22.05 6.77 2.53
C VAL A 101 21.49 8.16 2.26
N ARG A 102 21.27 8.51 0.99
CA ARG A 102 20.89 9.88 0.58
C ARG A 102 19.41 10.18 0.81
N ALA A 103 18.54 9.20 0.63
CA ALA A 103 17.09 9.30 0.77
C ALA A 103 16.57 8.65 2.07
N MET A 104 17.47 8.28 2.99
CA MET A 104 17.17 7.59 4.26
C MET A 104 16.30 6.33 4.07
N ILE A 105 16.60 5.53 3.05
CA ILE A 105 15.86 4.30 2.74
C ILE A 105 16.41 3.17 3.60
N THR A 106 15.53 2.56 4.40
CA THR A 106 15.88 1.39 5.23
C THR A 106 16.20 0.16 4.37
N ASP A 107 16.77 -0.89 4.97
CA ASP A 107 16.99 -2.17 4.25
C ASP A 107 15.69 -2.73 3.67
N GLU A 108 14.60 -2.62 4.43
CA GLU A 108 13.33 -3.18 4.02
C GLU A 108 12.67 -2.34 2.93
N ASP A 109 12.69 -1.02 3.07
CA ASP A 109 12.19 -0.12 2.02
C ASP A 109 12.96 -0.34 0.72
N MET A 110 14.28 -0.53 0.77
CA MET A 110 15.06 -0.83 -0.44
C MET A 110 14.54 -2.08 -1.15
N ARG A 111 14.27 -3.17 -0.42
CA ARG A 111 13.79 -4.43 -1.01
C ARG A 111 12.42 -4.25 -1.67
N LEU A 112 11.50 -3.58 -0.97
CA LEU A 112 10.15 -3.34 -1.44
C LEU A 112 10.13 -2.40 -2.66
N ILE A 113 10.89 -1.30 -2.61
CA ILE A 113 11.03 -0.37 -3.74
C ILE A 113 11.66 -1.08 -4.94
N LEU A 114 12.72 -1.88 -4.73
CA LEU A 114 13.36 -2.61 -5.82
C LEU A 114 12.39 -3.60 -6.47
N ARG A 115 11.62 -4.34 -5.67
CA ARG A 115 10.58 -5.24 -6.18
C ARG A 115 9.51 -4.49 -6.98
N TYR A 116 9.10 -3.31 -6.55
CA TYR A 116 8.15 -2.47 -7.28
C TYR A 116 8.73 -1.96 -8.62
N MET A 117 9.99 -1.55 -8.65
CA MET A 117 10.61 -0.94 -9.84
C MET A 117 11.09 -1.95 -10.89
N THR A 118 11.17 -3.24 -10.56
CA THR A 118 11.77 -4.28 -11.42
C THR A 118 10.81 -5.38 -11.86
N GLN A 119 9.57 -5.38 -11.36
CA GLN A 119 8.45 -6.11 -11.97
C GLN A 119 7.83 -5.27 -13.10
#